data_AF-A0A7Y9QTG9-F1
#
_entry.id   AF-A0A7Y9QTG9-F1
#
_cell.length_a   1.000
_cell.length_b   1.000
_cell.length_c   1.000
_cell.angle_alpha   90.00
_cell.angle_beta   90.00
_cell.angle_gamma   90.00
#
_symmetry.space_group_name_H-M   'P 1'
#
loop_
_entity.id
_entity.type
_entity.pdbx_description
1 polymer ?
#
loop_
_entity_poly.entity_id
_entity_poly.type
_entity_poly.pdbx_seq_one_letter_code
_entity_poly.pdbx_strand_id
1 'polypeptide(L)'
;MLGDLGWIDLTMLAVLALSVVAGMLRGLVSEVMSLAGWVVAWLLSQAWALDVAAALHIGEPGGQVARLSGLVITFVVTLLAWRVLTWLLQQVIHATPLAPLDRLLGAVFGTVRGGLILLVAVMMLGLTPMVRQPSWQVSDGVRWLTAAQAVLAPWLPGDWRPLTGSAPEPAASAPR
;
A
#
# COMPACT_ATOMS: atom_id res chain seq x y z
N MET A 1 9.10 17.54 -24.26
CA MET A 1 9.36 16.40 -23.35
C MET A 1 8.10 15.86 -22.64
N LEU A 2 6.98 16.59 -22.56
CA LEU A 2 5.69 16.05 -22.07
C LEU A 2 4.80 15.44 -23.20
N GLY A 3 5.18 15.64 -24.47
CA GLY A 3 4.35 15.26 -25.63
C GLY A 3 4.37 13.78 -26.02
N ASP A 4 5.31 12.99 -25.49
CA ASP A 4 5.43 11.55 -25.74
C ASP A 4 4.91 10.68 -24.58
N LEU A 5 4.39 11.30 -23.50
CA LEU A 5 3.82 10.55 -22.38
C LEU A 5 2.53 9.88 -22.84
N GLY A 6 2.54 8.55 -22.87
CA GLY A 6 1.35 7.78 -23.16
C GLY A 6 0.27 8.04 -22.11
N TRP A 7 -0.99 7.77 -22.45
CA TRP A 7 -2.09 7.86 -21.49
C TRP A 7 -1.83 7.01 -20.23
N ILE A 8 -1.09 5.90 -20.36
CA ILE A 8 -0.64 5.07 -19.24
C ILE A 8 0.26 5.88 -18.29
N ASP A 9 1.30 6.53 -18.79
CA ASP A 9 2.20 7.32 -17.96
C ASP A 9 1.48 8.46 -17.24
N LEU A 10 0.53 9.12 -17.93
CA LEU A 10 -0.30 10.16 -17.33
C LEU A 10 -1.17 9.63 -16.18
N THR A 11 -1.77 8.44 -16.35
CA THR A 11 -2.55 7.81 -15.27
C THR A 11 -1.69 7.41 -14.07
N MET A 12 -0.49 6.88 -14.33
CA MET A 12 0.46 6.51 -13.26
C MET A 12 0.94 7.75 -12.51
N LEU A 13 1.26 8.83 -13.23
CA LEU A 13 1.64 10.10 -12.64
C LEU A 13 0.51 10.69 -11.80
N ALA A 14 -0.75 10.60 -12.28
CA ALA A 14 -1.91 11.08 -11.52
C ALA A 14 -2.09 10.31 -10.21
N VAL A 15 -1.99 8.98 -10.25
CA VAL A 15 -2.07 8.12 -9.04
C VAL A 15 -0.94 8.44 -8.07
N LEU A 16 0.29 8.58 -8.58
CA LEU A 16 1.45 8.93 -7.76
C LEU A 16 1.29 10.32 -7.13
N ALA A 17 0.92 11.32 -7.92
CA ALA A 17 0.67 12.68 -7.45
C ALA A 17 -0.43 12.71 -6.38
N LEU A 18 -1.53 11.98 -6.59
CA LEU A 18 -2.60 11.87 -5.60
C LEU A 18 -2.09 11.24 -4.30
N SER A 19 -1.25 10.19 -4.38
CA SER A 19 -0.67 9.55 -3.21
C SER A 19 0.29 10.48 -2.45
N VAL A 20 1.12 11.23 -3.18
CA VAL A 20 2.05 12.23 -2.61
C VAL A 20 1.28 13.36 -1.93
N VAL A 21 0.26 13.91 -2.60
CA VAL A 21 -0.59 14.97 -2.04
C VAL A 21 -1.35 14.44 -0.83
N ALA A 22 -1.94 13.25 -0.91
CA ALA A 22 -2.61 12.64 0.24
C ALA A 22 -1.66 12.44 1.43
N GLY A 23 -0.43 11.98 1.17
CA GLY A 23 0.62 11.85 2.19
C GLY A 23 1.06 13.18 2.79
N MET A 24 1.24 14.22 1.96
CA MET A 24 1.56 15.57 2.41
C MET A 24 0.44 16.20 3.26
N LEU A 25 -0.82 15.97 2.87
CA LEU A 25 -1.98 16.49 3.58
C LEU A 25 -2.20 15.80 4.93
N ARG A 26 -1.96 14.48 4.99
CA ARG A 26 -2.14 13.68 6.21
C ARG A 26 -0.94 13.72 7.16
N GLY A 27 0.27 13.88 6.64
CA GLY A 27 1.51 13.81 7.41
C GLY A 27 2.00 12.38 7.65
N LEU A 28 3.31 12.21 7.92
CA LEU A 28 3.91 10.90 8.17
C LEU A 28 3.30 10.23 9.40
N VAL A 29 3.14 10.98 10.50
CA VAL A 29 2.65 10.41 11.75
C VAL A 29 1.26 9.84 11.60
N SER A 30 0.36 10.51 10.87
CA SER A 30 -0.96 9.96 10.53
C SER A 30 -0.85 8.59 9.87
N GLU A 31 0.05 8.45 8.89
CA GLU A 31 0.12 7.22 8.11
C GLU A 31 0.77 6.09 8.88
N VAL A 32 1.79 6.38 9.69
CA VAL A 32 2.41 5.41 10.59
C VAL A 32 1.43 4.98 11.69
N MET A 33 0.72 5.93 12.30
CA MET A 33 -0.31 5.62 13.30
C MET A 33 -1.45 4.83 12.67
N SER A 34 -1.87 5.13 11.43
CA SER A 34 -2.88 4.33 10.74
C SER A 34 -2.42 2.88 10.62
N LEU A 35 -1.20 2.62 10.15
CA LEU A 35 -0.66 1.25 10.01
C LEU A 35 -0.52 0.56 11.37
N ALA A 36 0.01 1.26 12.37
CA ALA A 36 0.13 0.75 13.73
C ALA A 36 -1.24 0.39 14.32
N GLY A 37 -2.27 1.20 14.07
CA GLY A 37 -3.63 0.96 14.54
C GLY A 37 -4.23 -0.33 14.00
N TRP A 38 -3.98 -0.68 12.74
CA TRP A 38 -4.42 -1.96 12.17
C TRP A 38 -3.74 -3.15 12.86
N VAL A 39 -2.43 -3.07 13.11
CA VAL A 39 -1.67 -4.13 13.81
C VAL A 39 -2.13 -4.26 15.26
N VAL A 40 -2.26 -3.15 15.98
CA VAL A 40 -2.72 -3.10 17.37
C VAL A 40 -4.14 -3.64 17.49
N ALA A 41 -5.06 -3.23 16.60
CA ALA A 41 -6.42 -3.74 16.58
C ALA A 41 -6.48 -5.25 16.31
N TRP A 42 -5.64 -5.75 15.42
CA TRP A 42 -5.52 -7.19 15.17
C TRP A 42 -5.01 -7.95 16.40
N LEU A 43 -3.94 -7.49 17.03
CA LEU A 43 -3.38 -8.16 18.21
C LEU A 43 -4.37 -8.18 19.38
N LEU A 44 -5.04 -7.06 19.64
CA LEU A 44 -6.01 -6.94 20.73
C LEU A 44 -7.29 -7.72 20.44
N SER A 45 -7.76 -7.74 19.19
CA SER A 45 -8.91 -8.57 18.82
C SER A 45 -8.62 -10.05 19.00
N GLN A 46 -7.42 -10.51 18.66
CA GLN A 46 -7.02 -11.90 18.88
C GLN A 46 -6.90 -12.25 20.36
N ALA A 47 -6.45 -11.31 21.20
CA ALA A 47 -6.28 -11.52 22.64
C ALA A 47 -7.61 -11.52 23.41
N TRP A 48 -8.55 -10.63 23.06
CA TRP A 48 -9.75 -10.39 23.87
C TRP A 48 -11.08 -10.77 23.21
N ALA A 49 -11.07 -11.39 22.01
CA ALA A 49 -12.29 -11.75 21.30
C ALA A 49 -13.28 -12.54 22.19
N LEU A 50 -12.82 -13.58 22.88
CA LEU A 50 -13.72 -14.42 23.69
C LEU A 50 -14.23 -13.70 24.94
N ASP A 51 -13.38 -12.90 25.59
CA ASP A 51 -13.76 -12.13 26.78
C ASP A 51 -14.85 -11.10 26.44
N VAL A 52 -14.69 -10.40 25.31
CA VAL A 52 -15.66 -9.42 24.83
C VAL A 52 -16.97 -10.10 24.41
N ALA A 53 -16.91 -11.24 23.73
CA ALA A 53 -18.10 -11.99 23.36
C ALA A 53 -18.86 -12.51 24.59
N ALA A 54 -18.15 -13.00 25.61
CA ALA A 54 -18.73 -13.44 26.87
C ALA A 54 -19.37 -12.28 27.64
N ALA A 55 -18.69 -11.14 27.75
CA ALA A 55 -19.23 -9.94 28.42
C ALA A 55 -20.52 -9.43 27.74
N LEU A 56 -20.61 -9.56 26.43
CA LEU A 56 -21.78 -9.16 25.64
C LEU A 56 -22.83 -10.28 25.48
N HIS A 57 -22.62 -11.45 26.09
CA HIS A 57 -23.49 -12.62 26.01
C HIS A 57 -23.82 -13.03 24.56
N ILE A 58 -22.83 -12.96 23.66
CA ILE A 58 -23.01 -13.26 22.25
C ILE A 58 -22.73 -14.73 21.96
N GLY A 59 -23.78 -15.48 21.65
CA GLY A 59 -23.70 -16.89 21.27
C GLY A 59 -23.22 -17.78 22.43
N GLU A 60 -23.01 -19.05 22.12
CA GLU A 60 -22.54 -20.02 23.11
C GLU A 60 -21.07 -19.79 23.47
N PRO A 61 -20.67 -19.95 24.75
CA PRO A 61 -19.29 -19.80 25.19
C PRO A 61 -18.32 -20.68 24.37
N GLY A 62 -17.29 -20.05 23.80
CA GLY A 62 -16.30 -20.74 22.95
C GLY A 62 -16.80 -21.13 21.54
N GLY A 63 -18.06 -20.85 21.21
CA GLY A 63 -18.64 -21.08 19.90
C GLY A 63 -18.01 -20.21 18.80
N GLN A 64 -18.09 -20.66 17.55
CA GLN A 64 -17.54 -19.94 16.41
C GLN A 64 -18.18 -18.54 16.23
N VAL A 65 -19.50 -18.43 16.46
CA VAL A 65 -20.23 -17.16 16.39
C VAL A 65 -19.71 -16.18 17.44
N ALA A 66 -19.53 -16.63 18.69
CA ALA A 66 -18.99 -15.83 19.78
C ALA A 66 -17.57 -15.34 19.47
N ARG A 67 -16.69 -16.23 18.98
CA ARG A 67 -15.32 -15.85 18.62
C ARG A 67 -15.27 -14.79 17.51
N LEU A 68 -16.04 -14.98 16.43
CA LEU A 68 -16.05 -14.06 15.30
C LEU A 68 -16.66 -12.70 15.67
N SER A 69 -17.77 -12.69 16.42
CA SER A 69 -18.39 -11.45 16.87
C SER A 69 -17.46 -10.67 17.80
N GLY A 70 -16.85 -11.34 18.79
CA GLY A 70 -15.90 -10.74 19.70
C GLY A 70 -14.67 -10.17 19.00
N LEU A 71 -14.13 -10.88 18.01
CA LEU A 71 -13.02 -10.40 17.18
C LEU A 71 -13.40 -9.12 16.45
N VAL A 72 -14.54 -9.11 15.74
CA VAL A 72 -14.99 -7.94 14.97
C VAL A 72 -15.26 -6.76 15.89
N ILE A 73 -15.97 -6.96 17.00
CA ILE A 73 -16.31 -5.90 17.95
C ILE A 73 -15.04 -5.32 18.57
N THR A 74 -14.15 -6.15 19.09
CA THR A 74 -12.88 -5.71 19.69
C THR A 74 -12.02 -4.97 18.69
N PHE A 75 -11.94 -5.48 17.46
CA PHE A 75 -11.18 -4.86 16.37
C PHE A 75 -11.70 -3.46 16.06
N VAL A 76 -13.01 -3.31 15.85
CA VAL A 76 -13.64 -2.02 15.54
C VAL A 76 -13.51 -1.04 16.70
N VAL A 77 -13.80 -1.46 17.93
CA VAL A 77 -13.67 -0.61 19.12
C VAL A 77 -12.23 -0.12 19.29
N THR A 78 -11.26 -1.02 19.10
CA THR A 78 -9.84 -0.66 19.18
C THR A 78 -9.45 0.34 18.10
N LEU A 79 -9.90 0.16 16.85
CA LEU A 79 -9.64 1.13 15.78
C LEU A 79 -10.25 2.51 16.08
N LEU A 80 -11.45 2.54 16.67
CA LEU A 80 -12.10 3.80 17.06
C LEU A 80 -11.31 4.50 18.19
N ALA A 81 -10.89 3.76 19.21
CA ALA A 81 -10.03 4.31 20.27
C ALA A 81 -8.69 4.81 19.71
N TRP A 82 -8.08 4.04 18.80
CA TRP A 82 -6.83 4.39 18.16
C TRP A 82 -6.93 5.63 17.27
N ARG A 83 -8.07 5.83 16.59
CA ARG A 83 -8.37 7.04 15.81
C ARG A 83 -8.34 8.28 16.71
N VAL A 84 -8.93 8.21 17.90
CA VAL A 84 -8.91 9.31 18.87
C VAL A 84 -7.47 9.58 19.33
N LEU A 85 -6.71 8.53 19.66
CA LEU A 85 -5.30 8.67 20.04
C LEU A 85 -4.46 9.32 18.93
N THR A 86 -4.65 8.88 17.69
CA THR A 86 -3.97 9.44 16.51
C THR A 86 -4.30 10.92 16.35
N TRP A 87 -5.58 11.28 16.49
CA TRP A 87 -6.01 12.67 16.42
C TRP A 87 -5.39 13.54 17.51
N LEU A 88 -5.31 13.05 18.76
CA LEU A 88 -4.64 13.76 19.85
C LEU A 88 -3.15 13.97 19.55
N LEU A 89 -2.46 12.95 19.07
CA LEU A 89 -1.04 13.05 18.69
C LEU A 89 -0.83 14.05 17.55
N GLN A 90 -1.74 14.08 16.57
CA GLN A 90 -1.70 15.08 15.52
C GLN A 90 -1.81 16.50 16.09
N GLN A 91 -2.68 16.75 17.07
CA GLN A 91 -2.77 18.09 17.70
C GLN A 91 -1.44 18.50 18.34
N VAL A 92 -0.76 17.58 19.00
CA VAL A 92 0.57 17.83 19.60
C VAL A 92 1.59 18.20 18.52
N ILE A 93 1.63 17.47 17.40
CA ILE A 93 2.58 17.75 16.32
C ILE A 93 2.30 19.09 15.66
N HIS A 94 1.02 19.41 15.39
CA HIS A 94 0.65 20.69 14.80
C HIS A 94 0.96 21.90 15.70
N ALA A 95 1.05 21.68 17.01
CA ALA A 95 1.51 22.71 17.95
C ALA A 95 3.04 22.92 17.94
N THR A 96 3.80 22.05 17.28
CA THR A 96 5.27 22.15 17.19
C THR A 96 5.72 22.70 15.82
N PRO A 97 6.93 23.29 15.73
CA PRO A 97 7.52 23.68 14.45
C PRO A 97 7.89 22.49 13.54
N LEU A 98 7.66 21.24 13.98
CA LEU A 98 7.93 20.03 13.20
C LEU A 98 6.81 19.69 12.22
N ALA A 99 5.66 20.38 12.28
CA ALA A 99 4.53 20.11 11.39
C ALA A 99 4.88 20.15 9.87
N PRO A 100 5.68 21.11 9.36
CA PRO A 100 6.10 21.08 7.95
C PRO A 100 6.97 19.86 7.63
N LEU A 101 7.85 19.44 8.54
CA LEU A 101 8.68 18.25 8.36
C LEU A 101 7.82 16.98 8.32
N ASP A 102 6.83 16.85 9.19
CA ASP A 102 5.87 15.74 9.17
C ASP A 102 5.12 15.63 7.83
N ARG A 103 4.73 16.77 7.25
CA ARG A 103 4.08 16.81 5.92
C ARG A 103 5.05 16.43 4.80
N LEU A 104 6.28 16.93 4.83
CA LEU A 104 7.32 16.55 3.85
C LEU A 104 7.63 15.06 3.90
N LEU A 105 7.79 14.50 5.11
CA LEU A 105 7.98 13.07 5.28
C LEU A 105 6.73 12.28 4.86
N GLY A 106 5.54 12.82 5.09
CA GLY A 106 4.29 12.29 4.58
C GLY A 106 4.25 12.24 3.06
N ALA A 107 4.80 13.25 2.37
CA ALA A 107 4.94 13.26 0.92
C ALA A 107 5.88 12.15 0.43
N VAL A 108 7.03 11.97 1.08
CA VAL A 108 7.98 10.88 0.77
C VAL A 108 7.31 9.52 0.96
N PHE A 109 6.61 9.34 2.08
CA PHE A 109 5.85 8.12 2.35
C PHE A 109 4.74 7.91 1.29
N GLY A 110 4.07 8.98 0.89
CA GLY A 110 3.08 9.00 -0.19
C GLY A 110 3.68 8.58 -1.54
N THR A 111 4.90 8.98 -1.86
CA THR A 111 5.64 8.51 -3.06
C THR A 111 5.87 7.00 -2.99
N VAL A 112 6.38 6.50 -1.85
CA VAL A 112 6.64 5.07 -1.66
C VAL A 112 5.34 4.25 -1.76
N ARG A 113 4.27 4.69 -1.08
CA ARG A 113 2.95 4.06 -1.15
C ARG A 113 2.39 4.06 -2.57
N GLY A 114 2.46 5.20 -3.26
CA GLY A 114 1.97 5.34 -4.63
C GLY A 114 2.74 4.44 -5.59
N GLY A 115 4.06 4.40 -5.48
CA GLY A 115 4.92 3.48 -6.23
C GLY A 115 4.59 2.02 -5.96
N LEU A 116 4.34 1.64 -4.70
CA LEU A 116 3.95 0.27 -4.34
C LEU A 116 2.58 -0.11 -4.93
N ILE A 117 1.59 0.79 -4.85
CA ILE A 117 0.25 0.58 -5.45
C ILE A 117 0.38 0.38 -6.95
N LEU A 118 1.14 1.26 -7.63
CA LEU A 118 1.39 1.15 -9.06
C LEU A 118 2.13 -0.15 -9.39
N LEU A 119 3.11 -0.56 -8.59
CA LEU A 119 3.86 -1.79 -8.78
C LEU A 119 2.91 -3.00 -8.77
N VAL A 120 2.08 -3.11 -7.74
CA VAL A 120 1.07 -4.17 -7.64
C VAL A 120 0.09 -4.11 -8.81
N ALA A 121 -0.38 -2.92 -9.18
CA ALA A 121 -1.30 -2.75 -10.30
C ALA A 121 -0.70 -3.22 -11.62
N VAL A 122 0.54 -2.83 -11.93
CA VAL A 122 1.24 -3.27 -13.13
C VAL A 122 1.47 -4.79 -13.09
N MET A 123 1.83 -5.36 -11.93
CA MET A 123 1.95 -6.82 -11.74
C MET A 123 0.65 -7.56 -12.05
N MET A 124 -0.49 -7.05 -11.59
CA MET A 124 -1.80 -7.65 -11.91
C MET A 124 -2.17 -7.49 -13.39
N LEU A 125 -1.95 -6.31 -13.97
CA LEU A 125 -2.19 -6.05 -15.40
C LEU A 125 -1.24 -6.87 -16.30
N GLY A 126 -0.06 -7.21 -15.80
CA GLY A 126 0.90 -8.12 -16.41
C GLY A 126 0.34 -9.52 -16.70
N LEU A 127 -0.66 -9.96 -15.92
CA LEU A 127 -1.36 -11.23 -16.11
C LEU A 127 -2.43 -11.15 -17.20
N THR A 128 -2.70 -9.97 -17.73
CA THR A 128 -3.74 -9.69 -18.73
C THR A 128 -3.11 -9.46 -20.11
N PRO A 129 -3.81 -9.74 -21.24
CA PRO A 129 -3.30 -9.45 -22.58
C PRO A 129 -2.97 -7.97 -22.87
N MET A 130 -3.22 -7.07 -21.93
CA MET A 130 -2.92 -5.63 -21.98
C MET A 130 -1.43 -5.35 -22.25
N VAL A 131 -0.52 -6.21 -21.79
CA VAL A 131 0.94 -6.07 -21.98
C VAL A 131 1.36 -6.00 -23.46
N ARG A 132 0.54 -6.53 -24.37
CA ARG A 132 0.82 -6.55 -25.81
C ARG A 132 0.46 -5.24 -26.53
N GLN A 133 -0.19 -4.28 -25.86
CA GLN A 133 -0.52 -3.01 -26.49
C GLN A 133 0.73 -2.14 -26.73
N PRO A 134 0.83 -1.44 -27.87
CA PRO A 134 1.95 -0.54 -28.15
C PRO A 134 2.14 0.54 -27.07
N SER A 135 1.05 1.08 -26.53
CA SER A 135 1.11 2.09 -25.46
C SER A 135 1.74 1.57 -24.17
N TRP A 136 1.66 0.26 -23.91
CA TRP A 136 2.27 -0.37 -22.73
C TRP A 136 3.80 -0.52 -22.89
N GLN A 137 4.24 -0.93 -24.09
CA GLN A 137 5.65 -1.20 -24.38
C GLN A 137 6.50 0.08 -24.42
N VAL A 138 5.90 1.20 -24.80
CA VAL A 138 6.59 2.50 -24.92
C VAL A 138 6.53 3.30 -23.60
N SER A 139 5.77 2.84 -22.61
CA SER A 139 5.60 3.55 -21.33
C SER A 139 6.88 3.54 -20.49
N ASP A 140 7.39 4.74 -20.19
CA ASP A 140 8.53 4.92 -19.30
C ASP A 140 8.19 4.49 -17.86
N GLY A 141 6.95 4.71 -17.42
CA GLY A 141 6.46 4.30 -16.10
C GLY A 141 6.49 2.78 -15.93
N VAL A 142 6.03 2.03 -16.93
CA VAL A 142 6.11 0.56 -16.95
C VAL A 142 7.56 0.10 -16.91
N ARG A 143 8.48 0.74 -17.64
CA ARG A 143 9.92 0.41 -17.62
C ARG A 143 10.52 0.58 -16.23
N TRP A 144 10.27 1.70 -15.57
CA TRP A 144 10.75 1.95 -14.21
C TRP A 144 10.17 0.97 -13.20
N LEU A 145 8.88 0.65 -13.29
CA LEU A 145 8.27 -0.33 -12.41
C LEU A 145 8.78 -1.75 -12.63
N THR A 146 9.10 -2.11 -13.88
CA THR A 146 9.72 -3.40 -14.21
C THR A 146 11.13 -3.50 -13.62
N ALA A 147 11.90 -2.40 -13.63
CA ALA A 147 13.19 -2.34 -12.95
C ALA A 147 13.03 -2.50 -11.42
N ALA A 148 12.04 -1.83 -10.82
CA ALA A 148 11.74 -1.98 -9.39
C ALA A 148 11.30 -3.42 -9.05
N GLN A 149 10.50 -4.06 -9.89
CA GLN A 149 10.10 -5.45 -9.75
C GLN A 149 11.32 -6.38 -9.76
N ALA A 150 12.28 -6.16 -10.66
CA ALA A 150 13.49 -6.98 -10.75
C ALA A 150 14.37 -6.90 -9.48
N VAL A 151 14.33 -5.77 -8.76
CA VAL A 151 15.00 -5.64 -7.46
C VAL A 151 14.24 -6.37 -6.35
N LEU A 152 12.90 -6.31 -6.39
CA LEU A 152 12.02 -6.97 -5.41
C LEU A 152 11.89 -8.48 -5.64
N ALA A 153 12.27 -8.93 -6.84
CA ALA A 153 12.27 -10.30 -7.30
C ALA A 153 12.64 -11.38 -6.28
N PRO A 154 13.75 -11.26 -5.53
CA PRO A 154 14.22 -12.34 -4.66
C PRO A 154 13.35 -12.50 -3.42
N TRP A 155 12.53 -11.50 -3.11
CA TRP A 155 11.65 -11.45 -1.94
C TRP A 155 10.23 -11.87 -2.27
N LEU A 156 9.89 -11.99 -3.56
CA LEU A 156 8.57 -12.41 -4.03
C LEU A 156 8.49 -13.94 -4.00
N PRO A 157 7.50 -14.54 -3.29
CA PRO A 157 7.29 -15.98 -3.35
C PRO A 157 6.74 -16.39 -4.72
N GLY A 158 7.47 -17.25 -5.43
CA GLY A 158 7.06 -17.86 -6.71
C GLY A 158 7.80 -17.32 -7.95
N ASP A 159 7.57 -17.99 -9.09
CA ASP A 159 8.20 -17.66 -10.38
C ASP A 159 7.48 -16.47 -11.05
N TRP A 160 7.78 -15.25 -10.59
CA TRP A 160 7.26 -14.03 -11.19
C TRP A 160 7.96 -13.78 -12.54
N ARG A 161 7.18 -13.59 -13.61
CA ARG A 161 7.71 -13.22 -14.93
C ARG A 161 7.89 -11.70 -15.02
N PRO A 162 8.92 -11.20 -15.73
CA PRO A 162 9.04 -9.77 -16.03
C PRO A 162 7.77 -9.24 -16.71
N LEU A 163 7.32 -8.06 -16.27
CA LEU A 163 6.10 -7.40 -16.73
C LEU A 163 6.07 -7.13 -18.24
N THR A 164 7.24 -6.96 -18.83
CA THR A 164 7.46 -6.98 -20.27
C THR A 164 7.92 -8.39 -20.61
N GLY A 165 7.04 -9.23 -21.14
CA GLY A 165 7.41 -10.59 -21.54
C GLY A 165 8.67 -10.55 -22.41
N SER A 166 9.69 -11.31 -22.00
CA SER A 166 11.11 -11.29 -22.44
C SER A 166 11.99 -10.21 -21.79
N ALA A 167 12.97 -10.68 -21.00
CA ALA A 167 14.19 -9.93 -20.77
C ALA A 167 14.75 -9.48 -22.13
N PRO A 168 15.43 -8.32 -22.24
CA PRO A 168 16.19 -8.05 -23.45
C PRO A 168 17.11 -9.25 -23.69
N GLU A 169 16.88 -9.98 -24.78
CA GLU A 169 17.81 -11.00 -25.24
C GLU A 169 19.15 -10.28 -25.37
N PRO A 170 20.16 -10.61 -24.54
CA PRO A 170 21.48 -10.01 -24.73
C PRO A 170 21.84 -10.40 -26.14
N ALA A 171 21.95 -9.41 -27.03
CA ALA A 171 22.20 -9.58 -28.45
C ALA A 171 23.33 -10.59 -28.63
N ALA A 172 22.96 -11.85 -28.79
CA ALA A 172 23.88 -12.96 -28.82
C ALA A 172 24.44 -12.94 -30.22
N SER A 173 25.54 -12.18 -30.34
CA SER A 173 26.64 -12.38 -31.28
C SER A 173 26.22 -13.00 -32.61
N ALA A 174 25.97 -12.14 -33.60
CA ALA A 174 25.93 -12.56 -35.00
C ALA A 174 27.15 -13.46 -35.28
N PRO A 175 26.95 -14.73 -35.69
CA PRO A 175 28.05 -15.53 -36.19
C PRO A 175 28.54 -14.87 -37.49
N ARG A 176 29.80 -14.44 -37.50
CA ARG A 176 30.55 -14.04 -38.70
C ARG A 176 30.87 -15.26 -39.54
#